data_AF-A0A1I7SID9-F1
#
_entry.id   AF-A0A1I7SID9-F1
#
_cell.length_a   1.000
_cell.length_b   1.000
_cell.length_c   1.000
_cell.angle_alpha   90.00
_cell.angle_beta   90.00
_cell.angle_gamma   90.00
#
_symmetry.space_group_name_H-M   'P 1'
#
loop_
_entity.id
_entity.type
_entity.pdbx_description
1 polymer ?
#
loop_
_entity_poly.entity_id
_entity_poly.type
_entity_poly.pdbx_seq_one_letter_code
_entity_poly.pdbx_strand_id
1 'polypeptide(L)'
;MEKFENTDDRSLDELFDPKVDHLRISSQYSEQKKLLIITIIEAGGEMDVAECKEAQVRVALLSDKTIRKRTEFEVGPVFKFAKTFAFKIELDKLPDAVVRMRLYRKRRPKRSQLVGECFLKGKKVDGQSIHIMKLRPPIICSKK
;
A
#
# COMPACT_ATOMS: atom_id res chain seq x y z
N MET A 1 29.31 -36.84 9.38
CA MET A 1 27.86 -37.04 9.59
C MET A 1 27.55 -36.28 10.88
N GLU A 2 26.66 -35.30 10.98
CA GLU A 2 25.37 -35.05 10.30
C GLU A 2 25.18 -33.53 10.16
N LYS A 3 25.06 -33.05 8.91
CA LYS A 3 23.85 -32.46 8.31
C LYS A 3 23.52 -31.04 8.79
N PHE A 4 23.98 -30.08 7.98
CA PHE A 4 23.32 -28.78 7.80
C PHE A 4 21.88 -29.04 7.33
N GLU A 5 20.89 -28.79 8.19
CA GLU A 5 19.51 -28.64 7.72
C GLU A 5 19.33 -27.21 7.20
N ASN A 6 19.70 -27.05 5.93
CA ASN A 6 19.04 -26.09 5.06
C ASN A 6 17.55 -26.42 5.03
N THR A 7 16.74 -25.60 5.70
CA THR A 7 15.30 -25.49 5.45
C THR A 7 15.01 -24.19 4.72
N ASP A 8 15.75 -23.97 3.63
CA ASP A 8 15.38 -23.05 2.56
C ASP A 8 14.57 -23.82 1.53
N ASP A 9 13.30 -24.11 1.85
CA ASP A 9 12.30 -24.54 0.86
C ASP A 9 10.87 -24.34 1.40
N ARG A 10 10.59 -23.14 1.92
CA ARG A 10 9.20 -22.70 2.15
C ARG A 10 8.66 -22.05 0.86
N SER A 11 8.06 -22.92 0.04
CA SER A 11 7.00 -22.66 -0.95
C SER A 11 6.66 -21.17 -1.19
N LEU A 12 6.91 -20.72 -2.42
CA LEU A 12 6.54 -19.38 -2.91
C LEU A 12 5.03 -19.08 -2.84
N ASP A 13 4.21 -20.11 -2.61
CA ASP A 13 2.76 -20.03 -2.48
C ASP A 13 2.27 -19.83 -1.02
N GLU A 14 3.07 -20.12 0.01
CA GLU A 14 2.79 -19.74 1.42
C GLU A 14 3.21 -18.28 1.75
N LEU A 15 3.83 -17.60 0.78
CA LEU A 15 4.43 -16.27 0.94
C LEU A 15 3.45 -15.11 0.82
N PHE A 16 2.24 -15.37 0.32
CA PHE A 16 1.16 -14.40 0.16
C PHE A 16 -0.14 -14.96 0.72
N ASP A 17 -0.17 -15.21 2.01
CA ASP A 17 -1.43 -15.41 2.72
C ASP A 17 -2.06 -14.02 2.89
N PRO A 18 -3.07 -13.60 2.10
CA PRO A 18 -3.58 -12.24 2.16
C PRO A 18 -4.52 -12.11 3.36
N LYS A 19 -3.97 -12.29 4.56
CA LYS A 19 -4.61 -12.00 5.85
C LYS A 19 -5.09 -10.54 5.92
N VAL A 20 -4.54 -9.66 5.08
CA VAL A 20 -5.07 -8.32 4.80
C VAL A 20 -5.48 -8.26 3.34
N ASP A 21 -6.77 -8.08 3.07
CA ASP A 21 -7.34 -8.16 1.74
C ASP A 21 -7.68 -6.78 1.16
N HIS A 22 -7.97 -5.78 2.00
CA HIS A 22 -8.38 -4.46 1.53
C HIS A 22 -7.72 -3.28 2.25
N LEU A 23 -7.61 -2.18 1.52
CA LEU A 23 -7.16 -0.88 1.99
C LEU A 23 -8.28 0.14 1.81
N ARG A 24 -8.67 0.80 2.89
CA ARG A 24 -9.65 1.89 2.87
C ARG A 24 -8.93 3.22 2.79
N ILE A 25 -9.28 4.01 1.79
CA ILE A 25 -8.68 5.31 1.52
C ILE A 25 -9.75 6.36 1.25
N SER A 26 -9.44 7.61 1.54
CA SER A 26 -10.19 8.77 1.02
C SER A 26 -9.33 9.46 -0.03
N SER A 27 -9.93 9.81 -1.16
CA SER A 27 -9.32 10.65 -2.17
C SER A 27 -10.11 11.95 -2.27
N GLN A 28 -9.42 13.06 -2.42
CA GLN A 28 -10.03 14.35 -2.69
C GLN A 28 -9.11 15.18 -3.57
N TYR A 29 -9.66 15.88 -4.55
CA TYR A 29 -8.91 16.87 -5.31
C TYR A 29 -9.39 18.28 -4.98
N SER A 30 -8.45 19.20 -4.81
CA SER A 30 -8.70 20.62 -4.63
C SER A 30 -8.12 21.38 -5.82
N GLU A 31 -8.99 21.85 -6.71
CA GLU A 31 -8.59 22.56 -7.93
C GLU A 31 -7.91 23.90 -7.61
N GLN A 32 -8.46 24.66 -6.65
CA GLN A 32 -7.91 25.95 -6.20
C GLN A 32 -6.44 25.84 -5.79
N LYS A 33 -6.08 24.73 -5.11
CA LYS A 33 -4.71 24.50 -4.61
C LYS A 33 -3.89 23.63 -5.55
N LYS A 34 -4.48 23.05 -6.59
CA LYS A 34 -3.88 22.02 -7.45
C LYS A 34 -3.29 20.88 -6.61
N LEU A 35 -4.08 20.39 -5.65
CA LEU A 35 -3.67 19.37 -4.69
C LEU A 35 -4.55 18.13 -4.78
N LEU A 36 -3.91 16.99 -5.02
CA LEU A 36 -4.47 15.67 -4.79
C LEU A 36 -4.19 15.25 -3.36
N ILE A 37 -5.25 15.09 -2.57
CA ILE A 37 -5.23 14.71 -1.17
C ILE A 37 -5.64 13.24 -1.08
N ILE A 38 -4.75 12.42 -0.53
CA ILE A 38 -4.98 11.00 -0.28
C ILE A 38 -4.85 10.76 1.22
N THR A 39 -5.92 10.28 1.84
CA THR A 39 -5.91 9.88 3.24
C THR A 39 -5.97 8.36 3.31
N ILE A 40 -4.95 7.76 3.93
CA ILE A 40 -4.94 6.34 4.25
C ILE A 40 -5.67 6.18 5.58
N ILE A 41 -6.83 5.52 5.55
CA ILE A 41 -7.70 5.39 6.73
C ILE A 41 -7.29 4.15 7.51
N GLU A 42 -7.53 2.98 6.91
CA GLU A 42 -7.31 1.69 7.54
C GLU A 42 -6.96 0.61 6.52
N ALA A 43 -6.23 -0.41 6.96
CA ALA A 43 -6.09 -1.67 6.24
C ALA A 43 -6.71 -2.78 7.10
N GLY A 44 -7.53 -3.62 6.47
CA GLY A 44 -8.30 -4.68 7.12
C GLY A 44 -8.29 -5.98 6.32
N GLY A 45 -8.64 -7.06 6.99
CA GLY A 45 -8.79 -8.40 6.44
C GLY A 45 -8.88 -9.44 7.55
N GLU A 46 -8.95 -10.71 7.16
CA GLU A 46 -8.99 -11.84 8.07
C GLU A 46 -7.59 -12.09 8.64
N MET A 47 -7.23 -11.29 9.65
CA MET A 47 -5.95 -11.36 10.32
C MET A 47 -6.00 -12.30 11.52
N ASP A 48 -5.19 -13.36 11.50
CA ASP A 48 -4.80 -14.04 12.73
C ASP A 48 -4.04 -13.06 13.64
N VAL A 49 -4.61 -12.81 14.82
CA VAL A 49 -4.10 -11.89 15.85
C VAL A 49 -2.65 -12.19 16.26
N ALA A 50 -2.16 -13.41 15.99
CA ALA A 50 -0.88 -13.91 16.46
C ALA A 50 0.36 -13.46 15.64
N GLU A 51 0.24 -13.10 14.36
CA GLU A 51 1.42 -13.06 13.47
C GLU A 51 1.84 -11.68 12.93
N CYS A 52 1.05 -10.61 13.13
CA CYS A 52 1.34 -9.29 12.54
C CYS A 52 1.21 -8.16 13.55
N LYS A 53 2.35 -7.65 14.04
CA LYS A 53 2.34 -6.51 14.97
C LYS A 53 2.51 -5.16 14.30
N GLU A 54 3.11 -5.05 13.12
CA GLU A 54 3.43 -3.72 12.55
C GLU A 54 3.25 -3.69 11.03
N ALA A 55 2.48 -2.71 10.54
CA ALA A 55 2.30 -2.47 9.11
C ALA A 55 2.56 -1.00 8.72
N GLN A 56 2.97 -0.78 7.48
CA GLN A 56 3.24 0.53 6.90
C GLN A 56 2.69 0.59 5.47
N VAL A 57 2.03 1.69 5.11
CA VAL A 57 1.63 1.95 3.74
C VAL A 57 2.63 2.91 3.08
N ARG A 58 3.14 2.50 1.91
CA ARG A 58 3.95 3.37 1.05
C ARG A 58 3.10 3.84 -0.12
N VAL A 59 3.05 5.14 -0.32
CA VAL A 59 2.25 5.80 -1.36
C VAL A 59 3.19 6.41 -2.39
N ALA A 60 2.96 6.15 -3.66
CA ALA A 60 3.69 6.74 -4.76
C ALA A 60 2.72 7.36 -5.75
N LEU A 61 2.85 8.67 -6.00
CA LEU A 61 2.21 9.31 -7.14
C LEU A 61 3.06 9.07 -8.37
N LEU A 62 2.50 8.39 -9.37
CA LEU A 62 3.09 8.12 -10.68
C LEU A 62 2.44 9.09 -11.67
N SER A 63 3.13 10.17 -11.98
CA SER A 63 2.80 11.14 -13.04
C SER A 63 4.10 11.48 -13.77
N ASP A 64 4.43 12.75 -14.01
CA ASP A 64 5.72 13.18 -14.60
C ASP A 64 6.94 12.78 -13.75
N LYS A 65 6.77 12.85 -12.43
CA LYS A 65 7.80 12.49 -11.45
C LYS A 65 7.19 11.56 -10.43
N THR A 66 7.91 10.50 -10.11
CA THR A 66 7.48 9.59 -9.05
C THR A 66 7.75 10.22 -7.68
N ILE A 67 6.71 10.69 -7.01
CA ILE A 67 6.81 11.23 -5.64
C ILE A 67 6.40 10.13 -4.66
N ARG A 68 7.28 9.80 -3.72
CA ARG A 68 7.05 8.71 -2.73
C ARG A 68 6.88 9.29 -1.34
N LYS A 69 5.87 8.81 -0.62
CA LYS A 69 5.61 9.09 0.79
C LYS A 69 5.32 7.77 1.52
N ARG A 70 5.40 7.78 2.83
CA ARG A 70 5.12 6.61 3.67
C ARG A 70 4.43 7.02 4.95
N THR A 71 3.60 6.13 5.47
CA THR A 71 3.07 6.24 6.83
C THR A 71 4.16 5.83 7.83
N GLU A 72 3.88 6.07 9.10
CA GLU A 72 4.57 5.37 10.19
C GLU A 72 4.11 3.91 10.25
N PHE A 73 4.79 3.11 11.08
CA PHE A 73 4.37 1.75 11.34
C PHE A 73 3.24 1.77 12.37
N GLU A 74 2.13 1.13 12.06
CA GLU A 74 0.97 1.00 12.94
C GLU A 74 0.85 -0.41 13.48
N VAL A 75 0.40 -0.51 14.73
CA VAL A 75 0.27 -1.76 15.49
C VAL A 75 -1.19 -2.08 15.77
N GLY A 76 -1.61 -3.31 15.45
CA GLY A 76 -2.92 -3.79 15.86
C GLY A 76 -3.51 -4.86 14.94
N PRO A 77 -4.67 -5.42 15.31
CA PRO A 77 -5.42 -6.38 14.50
C PRO A 77 -6.07 -5.72 13.27
N VAL A 78 -6.32 -4.41 13.34
CA VAL A 78 -6.74 -3.56 12.22
C VAL A 78 -5.80 -2.36 12.20
N PHE A 79 -5.12 -2.14 11.08
CA PHE A 79 -4.13 -1.07 10.97
C PHE A 79 -4.81 0.25 10.65
N LYS A 80 -4.97 1.13 11.65
CA LYS A 80 -5.54 2.47 11.48
C LYS A 80 -4.42 3.48 11.30
N PHE A 81 -4.26 4.02 10.10
CA PHE A 81 -3.19 4.97 9.80
C PHE A 81 -3.62 6.43 9.96
N ALA A 82 -4.87 6.74 9.60
CA ALA A 82 -5.43 8.10 9.58
C ALA A 82 -4.47 9.19 9.01
N LYS A 83 -3.64 8.83 8.04
CA LYS A 83 -2.54 9.66 7.54
C LYS A 83 -2.91 10.30 6.22
N THR A 84 -2.80 11.62 6.14
CA THR A 84 -3.10 12.40 4.94
C THR A 84 -1.83 12.79 4.20
N PHE A 85 -1.84 12.59 2.88
CA PHE A 85 -0.79 12.97 1.96
C PHE A 85 -1.34 13.93 0.91
N ALA A 86 -0.78 15.14 0.82
CA ALA A 86 -1.05 16.05 -0.27
C ALA A 86 0.03 15.93 -1.35
N PHE A 87 -0.38 15.84 -2.61
CA PHE A 87 0.48 15.85 -3.78
C PHE A 87 0.10 16.99 -4.70
N LYS A 88 1.08 17.77 -5.16
CA LYS A 88 0.85 18.85 -6.12
C LYS A 88 0.72 18.26 -7.52
N ILE A 89 -0.43 18.48 -8.16
CA ILE A 89 -0.71 18.04 -9.51
C ILE A 89 -1.76 18.96 -10.16
N GLU A 90 -1.56 19.28 -11.43
CA GLU A 90 -2.50 20.11 -12.19
C GLU A 90 -3.66 19.28 -12.74
N LEU A 91 -4.80 19.91 -12.99
CA LEU A 91 -6.02 19.23 -13.42
C LEU A 91 -5.80 18.47 -14.74
N ASP A 92 -5.07 19.05 -15.69
CA ASP A 92 -4.78 18.42 -16.99
C ASP A 92 -3.98 17.13 -16.88
N LYS A 93 -3.15 17.00 -15.83
CA LYS A 93 -2.29 15.83 -15.58
C LYS A 93 -2.92 14.81 -14.63
N LEU A 94 -3.97 15.21 -13.91
CA LEU A 94 -4.66 14.35 -12.97
C LEU A 94 -5.21 13.07 -13.64
N PRO A 95 -5.82 13.11 -14.84
CA PRO A 95 -6.33 11.92 -15.51
C PRO A 95 -5.27 10.83 -15.78
N ASP A 96 -4.04 11.24 -16.07
CA ASP A 96 -2.95 10.32 -16.40
C ASP A 96 -2.16 9.87 -15.16
N ALA A 97 -2.40 10.51 -14.02
CA ALA A 97 -1.75 10.16 -12.78
C ALA A 97 -2.30 8.88 -12.16
N VAL A 98 -1.41 8.12 -11.53
CA VAL A 98 -1.77 6.91 -10.78
C VAL A 98 -1.14 6.97 -9.39
N VAL A 99 -1.99 6.88 -8.36
CA VAL A 99 -1.53 6.70 -6.98
C VAL A 99 -1.38 5.20 -6.72
N ARG A 100 -0.13 4.74 -6.59
CA ARG A 100 0.18 3.37 -6.19
C ARG A 100 0.35 3.32 -4.67
N MET A 101 -0.40 2.44 -4.03
CA MET A 101 -0.32 2.17 -2.59
C MET A 101 0.17 0.75 -2.39
N ARG A 102 1.17 0.59 -1.52
CA ARG A 102 1.79 -0.69 -1.19
C ARG A 102 1.73 -0.89 0.31
N LEU A 103 1.10 -1.98 0.74
CA LEU A 103 1.05 -2.36 2.14
C LEU A 103 2.27 -3.23 2.47
N TYR A 104 3.05 -2.80 3.44
CA TYR A 104 4.21 -3.52 3.93
C TYR A 104 3.96 -3.98 5.35
N ARG A 105 4.34 -5.23 5.64
CA ARG A 105 4.41 -5.78 6.98
C ARG A 105 5.86 -5.81 7.45
N LYS A 106 6.12 -5.42 8.70
CA LYS A 106 7.45 -5.54 9.29
C LYS A 106 7.68 -6.99 9.73
N ARG A 107 8.69 -7.65 9.16
CA ARG A 107 9.09 -9.03 9.55
C ARG A 107 10.35 -9.01 10.43
N ARG A 108 11.29 -8.13 10.10
CA ARG A 108 12.50 -7.83 10.89
C ARG A 108 12.70 -6.31 10.91
N PRO A 109 13.44 -5.73 11.87
CA PRO A 109 13.63 -4.27 11.96
C PRO A 109 14.13 -3.62 10.66
N LYS A 110 14.93 -4.33 9.84
CA LYS A 110 15.42 -3.85 8.53
C LYS A 110 14.72 -4.46 7.32
N ARG A 111 13.82 -5.44 7.50
CA ARG A 111 13.19 -6.18 6.39
C ARG A 111 11.67 -6.13 6.50
N SER A 112 11.06 -5.40 5.57
CA SER A 112 9.62 -5.34 5.37
C SER A 112 9.21 -6.22 4.20
N GLN A 113 8.17 -7.03 4.39
CA GLN A 113 7.56 -7.86 3.34
C GLN A 113 6.43 -7.06 2.69
N LEU A 114 6.32 -7.11 1.36
CA LEU A 114 5.19 -6.55 0.63
C LEU A 114 4.01 -7.51 0.77
N VAL A 115 2.90 -7.03 1.34
CA VAL A 115 1.65 -7.81 1.48
C VAL A 115 0.87 -7.75 0.18
N GLY A 116 0.72 -6.54 -0.37
CA GLY A 116 0.05 -6.33 -1.63
C GLY A 116 0.09 -4.88 -2.07
N GLU A 117 -0.40 -4.63 -3.28
CA GLU A 117 -0.47 -3.31 -3.88
C GLU A 117 -1.83 -3.02 -4.51
N CYS A 118 -2.21 -1.75 -4.51
CA CYS A 118 -3.40 -1.27 -5.19
C CYS A 118 -3.12 0.08 -5.87
N PHE A 119 -3.95 0.43 -6.84
CA PHE A 119 -3.76 1.58 -7.70
C PHE A 119 -5.04 2.39 -7.82
N LEU A 120 -4.98 3.68 -7.51
CA LEU A 120 -6.04 4.64 -7.75
C LEU A 120 -5.65 5.51 -8.94
N LYS A 121 -6.42 5.42 -10.04
CA LYS A 121 -6.25 6.31 -11.19
C LYS A 121 -6.82 7.69 -10.85
N GLY A 122 -6.15 8.76 -11.25
CA GLY A 122 -6.60 10.12 -10.98
C GLY A 122 -7.93 10.48 -11.67
N LYS A 123 -8.26 9.83 -12.81
CA LYS A 123 -9.62 9.87 -13.41
C LYS A 123 -10.76 9.45 -12.49
N LYS A 124 -10.47 8.78 -11.37
CA LYS A 124 -11.48 8.34 -10.39
C LYS A 124 -11.65 9.36 -9.25
N VAL A 125 -10.97 10.51 -9.32
CA VAL A 125 -10.93 11.52 -8.26
C VAL A 125 -11.63 12.79 -8.74
N ASP A 126 -12.95 12.82 -8.60
CA ASP A 126 -13.76 13.96 -9.02
C ASP A 126 -14.11 14.87 -7.82
N GLY A 127 -14.19 14.29 -6.62
CA GLY A 127 -14.49 14.99 -5.36
C GLY A 127 -13.91 14.25 -4.15
N GLN A 128 -14.49 14.46 -2.96
CA GLN A 128 -14.15 13.65 -1.80
C GLN A 128 -14.86 12.29 -1.88
N SER A 129 -14.10 11.21 -1.97
CA SER A 129 -14.65 9.87 -2.13
C SER A 129 -13.85 8.86 -1.32
N ILE A 130 -14.56 7.98 -0.63
CA ILE A 130 -13.97 6.87 0.11
C ILE A 130 -13.95 5.65 -0.81
N HIS A 131 -12.78 5.02 -0.95
CA HIS A 131 -12.59 3.81 -1.73
C HIS A 131 -12.15 2.67 -0.82
N ILE A 132 -12.78 1.52 -0.98
CA ILE A 132 -12.31 0.25 -0.44
C ILE A 132 -11.63 -0.49 -1.59
N MET A 133 -10.32 -0.67 -1.47
CA MET A 133 -9.48 -1.18 -2.55
C MET A 133 -8.90 -2.53 -2.16
N LYS A 134 -9.22 -3.57 -2.96
CA LYS A 134 -8.60 -4.88 -2.79
C LYS A 134 -7.11 -4.80 -3.11
N LEU A 135 -6.30 -5.37 -2.23
CA LEU A 135 -4.87 -5.53 -2.43
C LEU A 135 -4.63 -6.66 -3.44
N ARG A 136 -3.77 -6.40 -4.41
CA ARG A 136 -3.34 -7.39 -5.38
C ARG A 136 -1.92 -7.86 -5.04
N PRO A 137 -1.57 -9.11 -5.36
CA PRO A 137 -0.18 -9.56 -5.31
C PRO A 137 0.69 -8.61 -6.14
N PRO A 138 1.90 -8.29 -5.69
CA PRO A 138 2.78 -7.41 -6.43
C PRO A 138 3.12 -8.03 -7.77
N ILE A 139 3.02 -7.24 -8.84
CA ILE A 139 3.51 -7.65 -10.15
C ILE A 139 5.04 -7.60 -10.07
N ILE A 140 5.66 -8.74 -9.73
CA ILE A 140 7.10 -8.90 -9.84
C ILE A 140 7.38 -9.04 -11.32
N CYS A 141 7.63 -7.91 -12.00
CA CYS A 141 8.22 -7.97 -13.32
C CYS A 141 9.58 -8.67 -13.16
N SER A 142 9.65 -9.92 -13.60
CA SER A 142 10.92 -10.58 -13.89
C SER A 142 11.72 -9.63 -14.78
N LYS A 143 12.85 -9.14 -14.28
CA LYS A 143 13.83 -8.49 -15.14
C LYS A 143 14.33 -9.57 -16.09
N LYS A 144 13.88 -9.54 -17.35
CA LYS A 144 14.60 -10.18 -18.44
C LYS A 144 15.91 -9.44 -18.67
#